data_AF-A0A6M4H6F3-F1
#
_entry.id   AF-A0A6M4H6F3-F1
#
_cell.length_a   1.000
_cell.length_b   1.000
_cell.length_c   1.000
_cell.angle_alpha   90.00
_cell.angle_beta   90.00
_cell.angle_gamma   90.00
#
_symmetry.space_group_name_H-M   'P 1'
#
loop_
_entity.id
_entity.type
_entity.pdbx_description
1 polymer ?
#
loop_
_entity_poly.entity_id
_entity_poly.type
_entity_poly.pdbx_seq_one_letter_code
_entity_poly.pdbx_strand_id
1 'polypeptide(L)'
;MTRLTLAAFLGLLTCTAPALAQKFGYYEGTASVAYSTKEGGTTYEYVGAAKIRIPLTSVTADYAMAELDDNPPAGTITLTTFNYKQVASSKGADGKYMEVTCKLAAPTEVPVTASGNLSVDYRKKEYTMFLVLTPSKEMPVNCVNSQSGPYKAKKGAGLIVASFVPQGTMKLLPFTDKTRLSISNYSLVDPALKDHSPIVQSWDLKYVK
;
A
#
# COMPACT_ATOMS: atom_id res chain seq x y z
N MET A 1 -51.70 -2.20 13.19
CA MET A 1 -50.56 -1.53 12.54
C MET A 1 -50.09 -0.43 13.45
N THR A 2 -49.05 -0.68 14.25
CA THR A 2 -48.50 0.28 15.20
C THR A 2 -46.99 0.14 15.09
N ARG A 3 -46.30 1.17 14.60
CA ARG A 3 -44.86 1.15 14.45
C ARG A 3 -44.28 2.50 14.83
N LEU A 4 -43.12 2.38 15.48
CA LEU A 4 -42.11 3.38 15.83
C LEU A 4 -42.43 4.33 16.97
N THR A 5 -41.71 4.13 18.08
CA THR A 5 -40.59 5.03 18.42
C THR A 5 -39.64 4.33 19.37
N LEU A 6 -38.38 4.15 18.95
CA LEU A 6 -37.25 4.27 19.87
C LEU A 6 -36.05 4.78 19.08
N ALA A 7 -35.82 6.08 19.20
CA ALA A 7 -34.60 6.72 18.76
C ALA A 7 -33.49 6.28 19.72
N ALA A 8 -32.51 5.53 19.22
CA ALA A 8 -31.21 5.41 19.86
C ALA A 8 -30.21 6.17 18.99
N PHE A 9 -29.84 7.36 19.47
CA PHE A 9 -28.64 8.08 19.05
C PHE A 9 -27.43 7.15 19.26
N LEU A 10 -26.96 6.48 18.21
CA LEU A 10 -25.57 6.03 18.18
C LEU A 10 -24.74 7.25 17.78
N GLY A 11 -24.15 7.89 18.80
CA GLY A 11 -23.08 8.86 18.60
C GLY A 11 -21.93 8.20 17.85
N LEU A 12 -21.71 8.63 16.62
CA LEU A 12 -20.49 8.41 15.87
C LEU A 12 -19.33 9.01 16.67
N LEU A 13 -18.62 8.17 17.42
CA LEU A 13 -17.30 8.51 17.95
C LEU A 13 -16.34 8.48 16.75
N THR A 14 -16.15 9.63 16.12
CA THR A 14 -14.97 9.89 15.29
C THR A 14 -13.75 9.98 16.20
N CYS A 15 -13.28 8.82 16.69
CA CYS A 15 -12.05 8.73 17.44
C CYS A 15 -10.90 8.94 16.46
N THR A 16 -10.41 10.17 16.35
CA THR A 16 -9.29 10.52 15.48
C THR A 16 -8.08 9.64 15.82
N ALA A 17 -7.39 9.09 14.81
CA ALA A 17 -6.24 8.20 15.00
C ALA A 17 -5.17 8.65 16.03
N PRO A 18 -4.89 9.95 16.27
CA PRO A 18 -3.97 10.39 17.31
C PRO A 18 -4.41 9.98 18.74
N ALA A 19 -5.71 9.96 19.01
CA ALA A 19 -6.26 9.59 20.32
C ALA A 19 -6.20 8.07 20.57
N LEU A 20 -6.33 7.26 19.51
CA LEU A 20 -6.18 5.80 19.58
C LEU A 20 -4.71 5.41 19.78
N ALA A 21 -3.80 6.06 19.03
CA ALA A 21 -2.36 5.89 19.20
C ALA A 21 -1.91 6.18 20.64
N GLN A 22 -2.43 7.24 21.26
CA GLN A 22 -2.10 7.60 22.65
C GLN A 22 -2.61 6.59 23.68
N LYS A 23 -3.68 5.85 23.37
CA LYS A 23 -4.29 4.88 24.28
C LYS A 23 -3.66 3.49 24.16
N PHE A 24 -3.40 3.04 22.94
CA PHE A 24 -3.03 1.66 22.64
C PHE A 24 -1.64 1.50 22.05
N GLY A 25 -0.96 2.60 21.70
CA GLY A 25 0.30 2.57 20.96
C GLY A 25 0.08 2.37 19.46
N TYR A 26 1.18 2.06 18.77
CA TYR A 26 1.22 1.87 17.32
C TYR A 26 2.34 0.92 16.92
N TYR A 27 2.21 0.28 15.76
CA TYR A 27 3.36 -0.33 15.08
C TYR A 27 3.98 0.69 14.14
N GLU A 28 5.28 0.92 14.21
CA GLU A 28 5.98 1.77 13.24
C GLU A 28 7.21 1.09 12.67
N GLY A 29 7.55 1.44 11.43
CA GLY A 29 8.76 0.95 10.80
C GLY A 29 8.76 1.15 9.31
N THR A 30 9.47 0.28 8.60
CA THR A 30 9.64 0.38 7.16
C THR A 30 9.07 -0.81 6.43
N ALA A 31 8.46 -0.57 5.28
CA ALA A 31 8.10 -1.59 4.31
C ALA A 31 8.75 -1.27 2.97
N SER A 32 9.27 -2.28 2.26
CA SER A 32 9.76 -2.15 0.88
C SER A 32 8.92 -3.03 -0.02
N VAL A 33 8.59 -2.52 -1.20
CA VAL A 33 7.80 -3.22 -2.21
C VAL A 33 8.52 -3.12 -3.55
N ALA A 34 8.70 -4.26 -4.19
CA ALA A 34 9.18 -4.38 -5.55
C ALA A 34 8.12 -5.11 -6.39
N TYR A 35 7.83 -4.55 -7.56
CA TYR A 35 6.79 -5.06 -8.45
C TYR A 35 7.16 -4.85 -9.92
N SER A 36 6.84 -5.84 -10.74
CA SER A 36 6.98 -5.75 -12.19
C SER A 36 5.81 -6.46 -12.87
N THR A 37 5.23 -5.86 -13.90
CA THR A 37 4.19 -6.49 -14.70
C THR A 37 4.27 -6.08 -16.16
N LYS A 38 3.74 -6.93 -17.04
CA LYS A 38 3.52 -6.63 -18.44
C LYS A 38 2.06 -6.92 -18.80
N GLU A 39 1.26 -5.88 -19.01
CA GLU A 39 -0.16 -5.98 -19.31
C GLU A 39 -0.50 -5.19 -20.57
N GLY A 40 -1.13 -5.84 -21.56
CA GLY A 40 -1.66 -5.15 -22.74
C GLY A 40 -0.65 -4.31 -23.52
N GLY A 41 0.62 -4.75 -23.61
CA GLY A 41 1.69 -3.98 -24.27
C GLY A 41 2.31 -2.87 -23.40
N THR A 42 1.88 -2.77 -22.14
CA THR A 42 2.45 -1.86 -21.14
C THR A 42 3.31 -2.63 -20.16
N THR A 43 4.50 -2.13 -19.84
CA THR A 43 5.39 -2.67 -18.82
C THR A 43 5.49 -1.66 -17.69
N TYR A 44 5.32 -2.14 -16.46
CA TYR A 44 5.51 -1.37 -15.24
C TYR A 44 6.59 -2.03 -14.40
N GLU A 45 7.51 -1.25 -13.89
CA GLU A 45 8.46 -1.67 -12.87
C GLU A 45 8.48 -0.60 -11.79
N TYR A 46 8.37 -1.04 -10.55
CA TYR A 46 8.20 -0.18 -9.40
C TYR A 46 9.02 -0.72 -8.23
N VAL A 47 9.80 0.15 -7.60
CA VAL A 47 10.48 -0.10 -6.32
C VAL A 47 10.26 1.09 -5.41
N GLY A 48 9.68 0.84 -4.24
CA GLY A 48 9.40 1.85 -3.24
C GLY A 48 9.63 1.35 -1.83
N ALA A 49 9.92 2.28 -0.93
CA ALA A 49 10.00 2.04 0.50
C ALA A 49 9.10 3.03 1.24
N ALA A 50 8.30 2.54 2.18
CA ALA A 50 7.43 3.33 3.02
C ALA A 50 7.94 3.35 4.45
N LYS A 51 7.89 4.51 5.11
CA LYS A 51 7.87 4.62 6.56
C LYS A 51 6.40 4.67 6.97
N ILE A 52 5.95 3.70 7.76
CA ILE A 52 4.54 3.53 8.10
C ILE A 52 4.40 3.56 9.61
N ARG A 53 3.34 4.22 10.10
CA ARG A 53 2.85 4.14 11.46
C ARG A 53 1.41 3.66 11.45
N ILE A 54 1.15 2.56 12.16
CA ILE A 54 -0.12 1.85 12.24
C ILE A 54 -0.66 2.02 13.67
N PRO A 55 -1.49 3.04 13.94
CA PRO A 55 -2.13 3.22 15.25
C PRO A 55 -3.05 2.05 15.59
N LEU A 56 -2.90 1.48 16.78
CA LEU A 56 -3.76 0.39 17.24
C LEU A 56 -5.12 0.93 17.70
N THR A 57 -6.18 0.24 17.30
CA THR A 57 -7.56 0.55 17.68
C THR A 57 -8.02 -0.28 18.88
N SER A 58 -7.39 -1.43 19.13
CA SER A 58 -7.64 -2.27 20.30
C SER A 58 -6.41 -3.10 20.67
N VAL A 59 -6.18 -3.28 21.98
CA VAL A 59 -5.16 -4.16 22.56
C VAL A 59 -5.72 -4.86 23.78
N THR A 60 -5.53 -6.17 23.86
CA THR A 60 -5.80 -6.99 25.04
C THR A 60 -4.60 -7.88 25.37
N ALA A 61 -4.75 -8.78 26.35
CA ALA A 61 -3.73 -9.79 26.65
C ALA A 61 -3.50 -10.77 25.48
N ASP A 62 -4.52 -11.00 24.64
CA ASP A 62 -4.51 -12.05 23.63
C ASP A 62 -4.42 -11.53 22.19
N TYR A 63 -4.73 -10.26 21.95
CA TYR A 63 -4.77 -9.70 20.59
C TYR A 63 -4.47 -8.20 20.52
N ALA A 64 -4.07 -7.75 19.34
CA ALA A 64 -4.05 -6.34 18.95
C ALA A 64 -4.62 -6.15 17.55
N MET A 65 -5.29 -5.02 17.33
CA MET A 65 -5.92 -4.66 16.07
C MET A 65 -5.66 -3.21 15.69
N ALA A 66 -5.62 -2.96 14.38
CA ALA A 66 -5.73 -1.63 13.80
C ALA A 66 -6.72 -1.65 12.63
N GLU A 67 -7.50 -0.59 12.53
CA GLU A 67 -8.35 -0.26 11.39
C GLU A 67 -7.99 1.17 10.98
N LEU A 68 -7.66 1.34 9.69
CA LEU A 68 -7.23 2.62 9.14
C LEU A 68 -8.24 3.07 8.08
N ASP A 69 -8.73 4.30 8.22
CA ASP A 69 -9.79 4.92 7.42
C ASP A 69 -9.29 6.19 6.70
N ASP A 70 -8.21 6.06 5.91
CA ASP A 70 -7.62 7.09 5.02
C ASP A 70 -7.30 8.45 5.67
N ASN A 71 -7.46 8.61 6.99
CA ASN A 71 -7.23 9.84 7.74
C ASN A 71 -6.73 9.51 9.15
N PRO A 72 -5.77 10.26 9.74
CA PRO A 72 -4.85 11.26 9.20
C PRO A 72 -3.57 10.61 8.61
N PRO A 73 -2.54 11.37 8.16
CA PRO A 73 -1.38 10.81 7.47
C PRO A 73 -0.71 9.68 8.25
N ALA A 74 -0.55 8.53 7.61
CA ALA A 74 -0.01 7.32 8.22
C ALA A 74 1.50 7.18 8.04
N GLY A 75 2.13 8.07 7.25
CA GLY A 75 3.58 8.08 7.07
C GLY A 75 4.05 8.75 5.77
N THR A 76 5.19 8.30 5.27
CA THR A 76 5.78 8.75 4.01
C THR A 76 6.20 7.56 3.14
N ILE A 77 6.12 7.71 1.83
CA ILE A 77 6.71 6.78 0.86
C ILE A 77 7.88 7.47 0.18
N THR A 78 9.03 6.82 0.19
CA THR A 78 10.17 7.13 -0.68
C THR A 78 10.14 6.20 -1.88
N LEU A 79 9.92 6.77 -3.05
CA LEU A 79 9.99 6.05 -4.33
C LEU A 79 11.41 6.17 -4.86
N THR A 80 12.06 5.03 -5.10
CA THR A 80 13.42 4.99 -5.64
C THR A 80 13.42 4.66 -7.12
N THR A 81 12.48 3.81 -7.56
CA THR A 81 12.35 3.42 -8.96
C THR A 81 10.89 3.45 -9.38
N PHE A 82 10.62 4.12 -10.49
CA PHE A 82 9.38 3.99 -11.24
C PHE A 82 9.72 4.03 -12.71
N ASN A 83 9.55 2.90 -13.39
CA ASN A 83 9.68 2.80 -14.84
C ASN A 83 8.33 2.39 -15.42
N TYR A 84 7.94 3.10 -16.46
CA TYR A 84 6.70 2.88 -17.19
C TYR A 84 7.04 2.86 -18.66
N LYS A 85 6.60 1.82 -19.38
CA LYS A 85 6.68 1.75 -20.83
C LYS A 85 5.32 1.36 -21.38
N GLN A 86 4.78 2.12 -22.32
CA GLN A 86 3.57 1.78 -23.06
C GLN A 86 3.87 1.74 -24.55
N VAL A 87 3.35 0.73 -25.24
CA VAL A 87 3.35 0.63 -26.69
C VAL A 87 1.89 0.69 -27.17
N ALA A 88 1.61 1.52 -28.17
CA ALA A 88 0.28 1.63 -28.74
C ALA A 88 -0.17 0.31 -29.37
N SER A 89 -1.48 0.06 -29.38
CA SER A 89 -2.08 -1.15 -29.94
C SER A 89 -2.09 -1.17 -31.48
N SER A 90 -1.95 0.00 -32.12
CA SER A 90 -1.93 0.14 -33.57
C SER A 90 -0.78 1.06 -34.03
N LYS A 91 -0.44 0.91 -35.31
CA LYS A 91 0.58 1.74 -35.98
C LYS A 91 -0.02 3.08 -36.38
N GLY A 92 0.79 4.14 -36.31
CA GLY A 92 0.46 5.44 -36.87
C GLY A 92 0.52 5.45 -38.40
N ALA A 93 0.22 6.61 -38.99
CA ALA A 93 0.26 6.82 -40.44
C ALA A 93 1.66 6.59 -41.07
N ASP A 94 2.72 6.69 -40.25
CA ASP A 94 4.11 6.41 -40.62
C ASP A 94 4.48 4.92 -40.54
N GLY A 95 3.53 4.05 -40.21
CA GLY A 95 3.71 2.60 -40.09
C GLY A 95 4.47 2.16 -38.82
N LYS A 96 4.74 3.08 -37.88
CA LYS A 96 5.44 2.79 -36.62
C LYS A 96 4.46 2.79 -35.45
N TYR A 97 4.80 2.02 -34.41
CA TYR A 97 4.06 2.09 -33.14
C TYR A 97 4.51 3.31 -32.35
N MET A 98 3.55 3.99 -31.72
CA MET A 98 3.87 4.99 -30.70
C MET A 98 4.33 4.28 -29.44
N GLU A 99 5.46 4.72 -28.89
CA GLU A 99 5.98 4.24 -27.61
C GLU A 99 6.12 5.42 -26.66
N VAL A 100 5.72 5.21 -25.40
CA VAL A 100 5.94 6.15 -24.31
C VAL A 100 6.76 5.45 -23.25
N THR A 101 7.89 6.01 -22.87
CA THR A 101 8.68 5.53 -21.73
C THR A 101 8.81 6.65 -20.71
N CYS A 102 8.45 6.40 -19.45
CA CYS A 102 8.62 7.33 -18.34
C CYS A 102 9.50 6.71 -17.26
N LYS A 103 10.32 7.55 -16.64
CA LYS A 103 11.15 7.20 -15.47
C LYS A 103 11.00 8.25 -14.39
N LEU A 104 11.10 7.83 -13.14
CA LEU A 104 11.18 8.75 -12.00
C LEU A 104 12.31 9.77 -12.24
N ALA A 105 12.04 11.06 -12.02
CA ALA A 105 13.04 12.10 -12.27
C ALA A 105 14.20 12.06 -11.26
N ALA A 106 13.89 11.76 -10.00
CA ALA A 106 14.82 11.52 -8.90
C ALA A 106 14.06 10.81 -7.76
N PRO A 107 14.73 10.10 -6.84
CA PRO A 107 14.08 9.56 -5.65
C PRO A 107 13.25 10.63 -4.95
N THR A 108 11.98 10.34 -4.72
CA THR A 108 11.01 11.32 -4.22
C THR A 108 10.30 10.78 -2.99
N GLU A 109 10.30 11.57 -1.92
CA GLU A 109 9.51 11.29 -0.72
C GLU A 109 8.17 12.03 -0.81
N VAL A 110 7.07 11.29 -0.65
CA VAL A 110 5.70 11.81 -0.67
C VAL A 110 4.96 11.42 0.61
N PRO A 111 4.19 12.34 1.21
CA PRO A 111 3.31 12.00 2.33
C PRO A 111 2.18 11.09 1.82
N VAL A 112 1.75 10.15 2.68
CA VAL A 112 0.70 9.20 2.33
C VAL A 112 -0.37 9.08 3.40
N THR A 113 -1.58 8.79 2.94
CA THR A 113 -2.64 8.23 3.78
C THR A 113 -2.54 6.71 3.72
N ALA A 114 -3.02 6.04 4.78
CA ALA A 114 -3.15 4.59 4.77
C ALA A 114 -4.59 4.19 5.08
N SER A 115 -5.05 3.17 4.39
CA SER A 115 -6.28 2.45 4.71
C SER A 115 -6.01 0.96 4.81
N GLY A 116 -6.87 0.26 5.55
CA GLY A 116 -6.81 -1.19 5.70
C GLY A 116 -6.77 -1.62 7.16
N ASN A 117 -6.14 -2.77 7.43
CA ASN A 117 -6.16 -3.39 8.75
C ASN A 117 -4.87 -4.13 9.10
N LEU A 118 -4.68 -4.28 10.41
CA LEU A 118 -3.71 -5.16 11.04
C LEU A 118 -4.45 -5.95 12.12
N SER A 119 -4.25 -7.26 12.15
CA SER A 119 -4.72 -8.13 13.23
C SER A 119 -3.58 -9.00 13.71
N VAL A 120 -3.35 -9.02 15.02
CA VAL A 120 -2.28 -9.78 15.67
C VAL A 120 -2.88 -10.66 16.76
N ASP A 121 -2.73 -11.98 16.64
CA ASP A 121 -3.13 -12.98 17.64
C ASP A 121 -1.91 -13.42 18.44
N TYR A 122 -1.84 -13.03 19.71
CA TYR A 122 -0.73 -13.33 20.61
C TYR A 122 -0.69 -14.79 21.07
N ARG A 123 -1.84 -15.47 21.06
CA ARG A 123 -1.93 -16.89 21.48
C ARG A 123 -1.40 -17.80 20.38
N LYS A 124 -1.80 -17.51 19.14
CA LYS A 124 -1.35 -18.27 17.96
C LYS A 124 0.00 -17.81 17.44
N LYS A 125 0.45 -16.62 17.86
CA LYS A 125 1.66 -15.95 17.38
C LYS A 125 1.62 -15.69 15.87
N GLU A 126 0.47 -15.22 15.41
CA GLU A 126 0.18 -14.98 14.00
C GLU A 126 -0.38 -13.57 13.77
N TYR A 127 -0.19 -13.02 12.59
CA TYR A 127 -0.80 -11.76 12.18
C TYR A 127 -1.25 -11.78 10.72
N THR A 128 -2.22 -10.92 10.42
CA THR A 128 -2.59 -10.54 9.04
C THR A 128 -2.48 -9.04 8.90
N MET A 129 -2.05 -8.60 7.74
CA MET A 129 -1.92 -7.18 7.44
C MET A 129 -2.39 -6.94 6.01
N PHE A 130 -3.14 -5.86 5.82
CA PHE A 130 -3.47 -5.33 4.50
C PHE A 130 -3.49 -3.82 4.61
N LEU A 131 -2.55 -3.16 3.97
CA LEU A 131 -2.43 -1.71 3.96
C LEU A 131 -2.34 -1.21 2.52
N VAL A 132 -3.19 -0.26 2.19
CA VAL A 132 -3.11 0.54 0.97
C VAL A 132 -2.56 1.90 1.36
N LEU A 133 -1.41 2.27 0.82
CA LEU A 133 -0.76 3.55 1.06
C LEU A 133 -0.96 4.43 -0.18
N THR A 134 -1.73 5.49 -0.02
CA THR A 134 -2.10 6.38 -1.11
C THR A 134 -1.32 7.68 -1.00
N PRO A 135 -0.52 8.05 -2.02
CA PRO A 135 0.25 9.28 -1.99
C PRO A 135 -0.67 10.50 -2.08
N SER A 136 -0.45 11.48 -1.22
CA SER A 136 -1.19 12.75 -1.26
C SER A 136 -0.68 13.71 -2.35
N LYS A 137 0.43 13.36 -3.02
CA LYS A 137 1.05 14.16 -4.08
C LYS A 137 1.53 13.25 -5.22
N GLU A 138 1.42 13.75 -6.43
CA GLU A 138 2.02 13.11 -7.60
C GLU A 138 3.54 13.34 -7.63
N MET A 139 4.27 12.35 -8.16
CA MET A 139 5.72 12.40 -8.31
C MET A 139 6.13 12.88 -9.71
N PRO A 140 7.27 13.59 -9.83
CA PRO A 140 7.79 14.04 -11.12
C PRO A 140 8.41 12.86 -11.89
N VAL A 141 8.04 12.72 -13.16
CA VAL A 141 8.62 11.74 -14.09
C VAL A 141 9.11 12.41 -15.36
N ASN A 142 10.22 11.91 -15.90
CA ASN A 142 10.72 12.27 -17.21
C ASN A 142 10.26 11.23 -18.22
N CYS A 143 9.57 11.67 -19.26
CA CYS A 143 8.99 10.82 -20.28
C CYS A 143 9.59 11.09 -21.65
N VAL A 144 9.56 10.09 -22.53
CA VAL A 144 9.89 10.20 -23.95
C VAL A 144 8.77 9.54 -24.73
N ASN A 145 8.14 10.31 -25.61
CA ASN A 145 7.23 9.80 -26.63
C ASN A 145 8.01 9.63 -27.94
N SER A 146 7.88 8.49 -28.60
CA SER A 146 8.64 8.18 -29.82
C SER A 146 8.37 9.14 -30.99
N GLN A 147 7.24 9.85 -30.98
CA GLN A 147 6.84 10.78 -32.04
C GLN A 147 7.05 12.24 -31.67
N SER A 148 6.78 12.64 -30.41
CA SER A 148 6.90 14.04 -29.97
C SER A 148 8.15 14.36 -29.14
N GLY A 149 8.96 13.36 -28.80
CA GLY A 149 10.20 13.54 -28.05
C GLY A 149 10.02 13.62 -26.53
N PRO A 150 11.00 14.19 -25.80
CA PRO A 150 11.01 14.22 -24.34
C PRO A 150 10.04 15.24 -23.76
N TYR A 151 9.41 14.90 -22.64
CA TYR A 151 8.53 15.79 -21.88
C TYR A 151 8.53 15.43 -20.38
N LYS A 152 8.10 16.37 -19.53
CA LYS A 152 7.93 16.13 -18.09
C LYS A 152 6.46 15.86 -17.77
N ALA A 153 6.20 14.95 -16.85
CA ALA A 153 4.86 14.67 -16.36
C ALA A 153 4.84 14.44 -14.85
N LYS A 154 3.64 14.32 -14.30
CA LYS A 154 3.41 13.91 -12.92
C LYS A 154 2.58 12.62 -12.91
N LYS A 155 2.86 11.72 -11.97
CA LYS A 155 2.15 10.44 -11.82
C LYS A 155 1.94 10.12 -10.34
N GLY A 156 0.80 9.51 -10.00
CA GLY A 156 0.59 8.89 -8.69
C GLY A 156 1.07 7.45 -8.68
N ALA A 157 1.67 7.01 -7.57
CA ALA A 157 2.01 5.61 -7.34
C ALA A 157 1.74 5.23 -5.88
N GLY A 158 0.72 4.40 -5.65
CA GLY A 158 0.40 3.84 -4.35
C GLY A 158 1.22 2.60 -4.03
N LEU A 159 1.27 2.24 -2.76
CA LEU A 159 1.86 0.99 -2.28
C LEU A 159 0.80 0.12 -1.65
N ILE A 160 0.93 -1.19 -1.85
CA ILE A 160 0.18 -2.18 -1.09
C ILE A 160 1.20 -2.97 -0.27
N VAL A 161 1.00 -3.00 1.05
CA VAL A 161 1.75 -3.85 1.97
C VAL A 161 0.78 -4.83 2.58
N ALA A 162 0.86 -6.10 2.22
CA ALA A 162 -0.16 -7.06 2.60
C ALA A 162 0.35 -8.49 2.72
N SER A 163 -0.26 -9.25 3.63
CA SER A 163 -0.12 -10.69 3.71
C SER A 163 -1.06 -11.43 2.75
N PHE A 164 -2.10 -10.80 2.23
CA PHE A 164 -3.06 -11.41 1.30
C PHE A 164 -3.54 -10.42 0.24
N VAL A 165 -4.12 -10.94 -0.85
CA VAL A 165 -4.78 -10.13 -1.88
C VAL A 165 -6.27 -10.00 -1.58
N PRO A 166 -6.92 -8.87 -1.91
CA PRO A 166 -8.37 -8.75 -1.78
C PRO A 166 -9.06 -9.89 -2.55
N GLN A 167 -10.09 -10.51 -1.94
CA GLN A 167 -10.79 -11.69 -2.47
C GLN A 167 -9.97 -13.00 -2.54
N GLY A 168 -8.70 -12.98 -2.13
CA GLY A 168 -7.88 -14.18 -1.96
C GLY A 168 -8.01 -14.80 -0.57
N THR A 169 -7.35 -15.95 -0.38
CA THR A 169 -7.25 -16.60 0.94
C THR A 169 -6.40 -15.71 1.87
N MET A 170 -6.97 -15.35 3.03
CA MET A 170 -6.19 -14.68 4.08
C MET A 170 -5.00 -15.55 4.47
N LYS A 171 -3.81 -14.96 4.48
CA LYS A 171 -2.60 -15.63 4.92
C LYS A 171 -2.14 -15.05 6.25
N LEU A 172 -2.17 -15.92 7.25
CA LEU A 172 -1.63 -15.70 8.58
C LEU A 172 -0.12 -15.85 8.51
N LEU A 173 0.60 -14.87 9.04
CA LEU A 173 2.06 -14.85 9.08
C LEU A 173 2.52 -15.02 10.51
N PRO A 174 3.53 -15.87 10.78
CA PRO A 174 4.02 -16.06 12.13
C PRO A 174 4.85 -14.86 12.61
N PHE A 175 4.92 -14.66 13.92
CA PHE A 175 5.91 -13.78 14.56
C PHE A 175 6.53 -14.45 15.80
N THR A 176 7.75 -14.05 16.15
CA THR A 176 8.44 -14.57 17.34
C THR A 176 8.28 -13.65 18.55
N ASP A 177 8.27 -12.34 18.31
CA ASP A 177 8.17 -11.29 19.31
C ASP A 177 6.94 -10.43 19.00
N LYS A 178 5.99 -10.33 19.95
CA LYS A 178 4.78 -9.53 19.76
C LYS A 178 5.06 -8.03 19.57
N THR A 179 6.24 -7.57 19.97
CA THR A 179 6.67 -6.18 19.78
C THR A 179 7.32 -5.94 18.42
N ARG A 180 7.48 -6.97 17.58
CA ARG A 180 8.10 -6.84 16.26
C ARG A 180 7.44 -7.73 15.21
N LEU A 181 6.83 -7.11 14.21
CA LEU A 181 6.27 -7.77 13.04
C LEU A 181 7.21 -7.56 11.87
N SER A 182 7.93 -8.61 11.48
CA SER A 182 8.90 -8.53 10.39
C SER A 182 8.74 -9.68 9.41
N ILE A 183 8.97 -9.39 8.13
CA ILE A 183 9.10 -10.40 7.09
C ILE A 183 10.12 -9.93 6.04
N SER A 184 10.78 -10.89 5.40
CA SER A 184 11.72 -10.63 4.31
C SER A 184 11.30 -11.41 3.07
N ASN A 185 11.36 -10.75 1.90
CA ASN A 185 11.10 -11.36 0.60
C ASN A 185 9.75 -12.11 0.52
N TYR A 186 8.71 -11.54 1.12
CA TYR A 186 7.35 -12.05 1.04
C TYR A 186 6.78 -11.82 -0.36
N SER A 187 6.54 -12.91 -1.09
CA SER A 187 5.89 -12.86 -2.39
C SER A 187 4.38 -12.90 -2.25
N LEU A 188 3.74 -11.79 -2.58
CA LEU A 188 2.29 -11.70 -2.74
C LEU A 188 1.93 -11.96 -4.19
N VAL A 189 1.20 -13.05 -4.45
CA VAL A 189 0.76 -13.45 -5.78
C VAL A 189 -0.76 -13.33 -5.84
N ASP A 190 -1.25 -12.55 -6.79
CA ASP A 190 -2.68 -12.49 -7.08
C ASP A 190 -3.03 -13.55 -8.15
N PRO A 191 -3.78 -14.62 -7.81
CA PRO A 191 -4.12 -15.66 -8.78
C PRO A 191 -5.03 -15.16 -9.90
N ALA A 192 -5.70 -14.01 -9.74
CA ALA A 192 -6.50 -13.41 -10.79
C ALA A 192 -5.64 -12.70 -11.86
N LEU A 193 -4.39 -12.36 -11.54
CA LEU A 193 -3.50 -11.54 -12.36
C LEU A 193 -2.39 -12.39 -13.01
N LYS A 194 -2.77 -13.21 -13.99
CA LYS A 194 -1.89 -14.22 -14.63
C LYS A 194 -0.61 -13.68 -15.27
N ASP A 195 -0.60 -12.42 -15.72
CA ASP A 195 0.54 -11.79 -16.40
C ASP A 195 1.39 -10.88 -15.50
N HIS A 196 1.10 -10.87 -14.19
CA HIS A 196 1.76 -10.00 -13.23
C HIS A 196 2.79 -10.80 -12.44
N SER A 197 4.01 -10.26 -12.28
CA SER A 197 4.99 -10.89 -11.39
C SER A 197 4.51 -10.77 -9.95
N PRO A 198 4.97 -11.67 -9.05
CA PRO A 198 4.71 -11.51 -7.63
C PRO A 198 5.13 -10.12 -7.15
N ILE A 199 4.30 -9.51 -6.29
CA ILE A 199 4.70 -8.33 -5.53
C ILE A 199 5.61 -8.82 -4.41
N VAL A 200 6.89 -8.48 -4.47
CA VAL A 200 7.88 -8.87 -3.44
C VAL A 200 7.94 -7.79 -2.39
N GLN A 201 7.71 -8.17 -1.14
CA GLN A 201 7.57 -7.24 -0.02
C GLN A 201 8.49 -7.64 1.12
N SER A 202 9.02 -6.66 1.83
CA SER A 202 9.67 -6.87 3.13
C SER A 202 9.21 -5.78 4.07
N TRP A 203 9.08 -6.09 5.36
CA TRP A 203 8.79 -5.08 6.35
C TRP A 203 9.41 -5.43 7.70
N ASP A 204 9.62 -4.40 8.50
CA ASP A 204 10.05 -4.51 9.88
C ASP A 204 9.35 -3.42 10.69
N LEU A 205 8.37 -3.82 11.49
CA LEU A 205 7.49 -2.94 12.24
C LEU A 205 7.65 -3.23 13.74
N LYS A 206 7.88 -2.20 14.52
CA LYS A 206 8.08 -2.28 15.97
C LYS A 206 6.90 -1.65 16.70
N TYR A 207 6.43 -2.31 17.75
CA TYR A 207 5.43 -1.77 18.64
C TYR A 207 6.04 -0.69 19.52
N VAL A 208 5.38 0.46 19.58
CA VAL A 208 5.71 1.60 20.41
C VAL A 208 4.45 2.01 21.17
N LYS A 209 4.58 2.24 22.47
CA LYS A 209 3.49 2.66 23.35
C LYS A 209 3.74 4.06 23.88
#